data_AF-A0A9D8PTS6-F1
#
_entry.id   AF-A0A9D8PTS6-F1
#
_cell.length_a   1.000
_cell.length_b   1.000
_cell.length_c   1.000
_cell.angle_alpha   90.00
_cell.angle_beta   90.00
_cell.angle_gamma   90.00
#
_symmetry.space_group_name_H-M   'P 1'
#
loop_
_entity.id
_entity.type
_entity.pdbx_description
1 polymer ?
#
loop_
_entity_poly.entity_id
_entity_poly.type
_entity_poly.pdbx_seq_one_letter_code
_entity_poly.pdbx_strand_id
1 'polypeptide(L)'
;MTDPSSPPPKRKPPAARRVAGKSAAAAGEKASAPAAEPGLVDQVRAMAGRLLDISSAAGVAGRALQTAGKVSRALREGQALEAASEVVRAVLPSVGEPAAWARTGASIRGMREAAGLTIAEVGAAIDLKDPSLIEALENGRMALSFELILRLAAVFGRSDPIGFVMGLTRSSNPDLWKTLEGLGVGKLVLQTVREHQFVNVYRSNDEARGLTDEEFAEILSFTQAAFEMAMALRSRHASGSARPVGETGG
;
A
#
# COMPACT_ATOMS: atom_id res chain seq x y z
N MET A 1 -7.18 -86.28 -9.30
CA MET A 1 -8.28 -85.71 -10.11
C MET A 1 -7.66 -84.55 -10.88
N THR A 2 -6.96 -84.81 -12.00
CA THR A 2 -7.44 -84.92 -13.41
C THR A 2 -7.93 -83.60 -13.99
N ASP A 3 -7.06 -83.01 -14.84
CA ASP A 3 -7.35 -82.30 -16.12
C ASP A 3 -8.36 -83.09 -17.02
N PRO A 4 -8.79 -82.66 -18.24
CA PRO A 4 -8.51 -81.43 -19.02
C PRO A 4 -9.79 -80.84 -19.72
N SER A 5 -9.67 -79.81 -20.57
CA SER A 5 -10.08 -79.84 -22.00
C SER A 5 -10.07 -78.46 -22.70
N SER A 6 -9.87 -78.48 -24.02
CA SER A 6 -9.33 -77.48 -24.95
C SER A 6 -10.39 -76.69 -25.80
N PRO A 7 -10.00 -75.69 -26.64
CA PRO A 7 -10.85 -74.63 -27.27
C PRO A 7 -11.24 -74.92 -28.74
N PRO A 8 -11.99 -74.05 -29.51
CA PRO A 8 -11.43 -73.00 -30.42
C PRO A 8 -12.49 -71.91 -30.88
N PRO A 9 -12.46 -71.20 -32.06
CA PRO A 9 -11.41 -70.63 -32.94
C PRO A 9 -11.57 -69.11 -33.33
N LYS A 10 -10.57 -68.61 -34.08
CA LYS A 10 -10.35 -67.28 -34.69
C LYS A 10 -11.23 -66.95 -35.92
N ARG A 11 -11.39 -65.65 -36.27
CA ARG A 11 -11.56 -65.15 -37.66
C ARG A 11 -11.22 -63.65 -37.84
N LYS A 12 -10.24 -63.36 -38.72
CA LYS A 12 -10.03 -62.13 -39.55
C LYS A 12 -10.87 -62.26 -40.85
N PRO A 13 -10.90 -61.37 -41.91
CA PRO A 13 -10.22 -60.08 -42.26
C PRO A 13 -11.24 -59.06 -42.93
N PRO A 14 -10.98 -58.30 -44.03
CA PRO A 14 -10.05 -57.17 -44.32
C PRO A 14 -10.72 -55.84 -44.84
N ALA A 15 -9.85 -54.83 -45.03
CA ALA A 15 -9.86 -53.55 -45.78
C ALA A 15 -10.97 -53.11 -46.78
N ALA A 16 -11.25 -51.80 -46.81
CA ALA A 16 -11.61 -50.91 -47.95
C ALA A 16 -12.07 -49.54 -47.39
N ARG A 17 -12.09 -48.36 -48.03
CA ARG A 17 -11.55 -47.76 -49.26
C ARG A 17 -11.94 -46.25 -49.19
N ARG A 18 -10.95 -45.37 -49.35
CA ARG A 18 -10.92 -44.11 -50.12
C ARG A 18 -12.26 -43.42 -50.52
N VAL A 19 -12.37 -42.10 -50.29
CA VAL A 19 -12.47 -40.98 -51.28
C VAL A 19 -13.23 -39.77 -50.69
N ALA A 20 -12.71 -38.59 -51.04
CA ALA A 20 -13.15 -37.23 -50.74
C ALA A 20 -14.62 -36.90 -51.10
N GLY A 21 -15.19 -35.93 -50.38
CA GLY A 21 -16.47 -35.30 -50.69
C GLY A 21 -16.49 -33.86 -50.17
N LYS A 22 -16.90 -32.95 -51.04
CA LYS A 22 -16.75 -31.49 -50.99
C LYS A 22 -17.99 -30.81 -50.39
N SER A 23 -17.76 -29.70 -49.69
CA SER A 23 -18.61 -28.50 -49.56
C SER A 23 -20.04 -28.66 -49.03
N ALA A 24 -20.35 -27.97 -47.92
CA ALA A 24 -21.41 -26.95 -47.89
C ALA A 24 -21.47 -26.28 -46.51
N ALA A 25 -21.59 -24.96 -46.54
CA ALA A 25 -21.88 -24.13 -45.39
C ALA A 25 -23.23 -24.49 -44.75
N ALA A 26 -23.27 -24.52 -43.43
CA ALA A 26 -24.49 -24.27 -42.65
C ALA A 26 -24.09 -23.79 -41.25
N ALA A 27 -24.81 -22.77 -40.79
CA ALA A 27 -24.61 -22.06 -39.54
C ALA A 27 -24.61 -22.98 -38.30
N GLY A 28 -23.77 -22.64 -37.33
CA GLY A 28 -23.71 -23.27 -36.02
C GLY A 28 -23.09 -22.29 -35.01
N GLU A 29 -23.96 -21.50 -34.40
CA GLU A 29 -23.93 -21.08 -32.98
C GLU A 29 -22.58 -21.31 -32.25
N LYS A 30 -21.76 -20.27 -32.12
CA LYS A 30 -20.64 -20.30 -31.16
C LYS A 30 -21.10 -19.81 -29.80
N ALA A 31 -21.48 -20.81 -29.00
CA ALA A 31 -21.57 -20.77 -27.57
C ALA A 31 -20.36 -20.05 -26.93
N SER A 32 -20.67 -19.25 -25.92
CA SER A 32 -19.78 -18.72 -24.88
C SER A 32 -18.80 -19.81 -24.40
N ALA A 33 -17.50 -19.61 -24.66
CA ALA A 33 -16.43 -20.36 -24.01
C ALA A 33 -15.93 -19.58 -22.78
N PRO A 34 -15.52 -20.27 -21.70
CA PRO A 34 -15.25 -19.65 -20.41
C PRO A 34 -13.99 -18.79 -20.46
N ALA A 35 -13.99 -17.69 -19.71
CA ALA A 35 -12.82 -16.85 -19.51
C ALA A 35 -11.67 -17.70 -18.98
N ALA A 36 -10.67 -17.97 -19.82
CA ALA A 36 -9.43 -18.59 -19.40
C ALA A 36 -8.73 -17.62 -18.44
N GLU A 37 -8.47 -18.05 -17.21
CA GLU A 37 -7.61 -17.29 -16.32
C GLU A 37 -6.25 -17.09 -17.00
N PRO A 38 -5.72 -15.86 -17.02
CA PRO A 38 -4.48 -15.57 -17.69
C PRO A 38 -3.37 -16.41 -17.07
N GLY A 39 -2.72 -17.22 -17.90
CA GLY A 39 -1.60 -18.06 -17.48
C GLY A 39 -0.45 -17.21 -16.96
N LEU A 40 0.51 -17.83 -16.25
CA LEU A 40 1.68 -17.16 -15.68
C LEU A 40 2.40 -16.26 -16.70
N VAL A 41 2.46 -16.67 -17.96
CA VAL A 41 3.10 -15.92 -19.06
C VAL A 41 2.31 -14.65 -19.42
N ASP A 42 0.98 -14.70 -19.38
CA ASP A 42 0.11 -13.55 -19.63
C ASP A 42 0.14 -12.57 -18.46
N GLN A 43 0.24 -13.09 -17.23
CA GLN A 43 0.46 -12.26 -16.04
C GLN A 43 1.82 -11.58 -16.05
N VAL A 44 2.89 -12.29 -16.43
CA VAL A 44 4.24 -11.72 -16.58
C VAL A 44 4.27 -10.67 -17.69
N ARG A 45 3.58 -10.91 -18.83
CA ARG A 45 3.46 -9.94 -19.91
C ARG A 45 2.63 -8.72 -19.49
N ALA A 46 1.54 -8.90 -18.76
CA ALA A 46 0.74 -7.81 -18.22
C ALA A 46 1.52 -7.02 -17.15
N MET A 47 2.35 -7.69 -16.35
CA MET A 47 3.23 -7.04 -15.38
C MET A 47 4.36 -6.27 -16.06
N ALA A 48 4.93 -6.81 -17.16
CA ALA A 48 5.93 -6.12 -17.97
C ALA A 48 5.34 -4.92 -18.71
N GLY A 49 4.13 -5.05 -19.26
CA GLY A 49 3.37 -3.94 -19.85
C GLY A 49 3.06 -2.87 -18.82
N ARG A 50 2.61 -3.25 -17.62
CA ARG A 50 2.42 -2.31 -16.51
C ARG A 50 3.74 -1.70 -16.02
N LEU A 51 4.86 -2.41 -16.02
CA LEU A 51 6.17 -1.86 -15.67
C LEU A 51 6.66 -0.86 -16.71
N LEU A 52 6.42 -1.10 -18.00
CA LEU A 52 6.69 -0.16 -19.09
C LEU A 52 5.75 1.05 -19.05
N ASP A 53 4.49 0.84 -18.67
CA ASP A 53 3.52 1.93 -18.47
C ASP A 53 3.79 2.70 -17.18
N ILE A 54 4.32 2.09 -16.13
CA ILE A 54 4.80 2.78 -14.92
C ILE A 54 6.08 3.56 -15.23
N SER A 55 6.92 3.05 -16.14
CA SER A 55 8.08 3.79 -16.68
C SER A 55 7.64 5.04 -17.45
N SER A 56 6.52 4.97 -18.19
CA SER A 56 5.99 6.09 -18.96
C SER A 56 5.04 6.99 -18.16
N ALA A 57 4.42 6.47 -17.09
CA ALA A 57 3.37 7.13 -16.33
C ALA A 57 3.49 6.92 -14.82
N ALA A 58 4.65 7.17 -14.20
CA ALA A 58 4.76 7.78 -12.86
C ALA A 58 6.22 7.94 -12.41
N GLY A 59 6.67 9.20 -12.38
CA GLY A 59 7.62 9.66 -11.36
C GLY A 59 9.08 9.87 -11.79
N VAL A 60 9.66 9.00 -12.62
CA VAL A 60 11.10 9.10 -12.96
C VAL A 60 11.32 9.75 -14.34
N ALA A 61 10.56 9.38 -15.37
CA ALA A 61 10.70 9.97 -16.71
C ALA A 61 10.20 11.43 -16.77
N GLY A 62 9.07 11.75 -16.11
CA GLY A 62 8.51 13.11 -16.12
C GLY A 62 9.41 14.13 -15.43
N ARG A 63 10.05 13.77 -14.32
CA ARG A 63 11.05 14.63 -13.65
C ARG A 63 12.30 14.79 -14.50
N ALA A 64 12.79 13.72 -15.11
CA ALA A 64 13.98 13.78 -15.97
C ALA A 64 13.76 14.70 -17.18
N LEU A 65 12.59 14.61 -17.86
CA LEU A 65 12.23 15.50 -18.97
C LEU A 65 12.04 16.96 -18.51
N GLN A 66 11.44 17.18 -17.34
CA GLN A 66 11.24 18.52 -16.79
C GLN A 66 12.55 19.17 -16.35
N THR A 67 13.45 18.42 -15.69
CA THR A 67 14.80 18.86 -15.33
C THR A 67 15.61 19.15 -16.59
N ALA A 68 15.59 18.27 -17.59
CA ALA A 68 16.27 18.50 -18.87
C ALA A 68 15.79 19.79 -19.55
N GLY A 69 14.48 20.06 -19.49
CA GLY A 69 13.89 21.31 -20.00
C GLY A 69 14.38 22.56 -19.25
N LYS A 70 14.46 22.52 -17.92
CA LYS A 70 14.95 23.64 -17.09
C LYS A 70 16.44 23.89 -17.26
N VAL A 71 17.26 22.84 -17.29
CA VAL A 71 18.71 22.91 -17.56
C VAL A 71 18.95 23.50 -18.96
N SER A 72 18.22 23.04 -19.97
CA SER A 72 18.33 23.55 -21.34
C SER A 72 17.96 25.04 -21.46
N ARG A 73 16.97 25.51 -20.68
CA ARG A 73 16.58 26.93 -20.65
C ARG A 73 17.65 27.77 -19.95
N ALA A 74 18.08 27.38 -18.75
CA ALA A 74 19.09 28.09 -17.99
C ALA A 74 20.42 28.22 -18.75
N LEU A 75 20.83 27.17 -19.49
CA LEU A 75 22.01 27.22 -20.36
C LEU A 75 21.83 28.18 -21.55
N ARG A 76 20.64 28.23 -22.16
CA ARG A 76 20.34 29.18 -23.25
C ARG A 76 20.34 30.64 -22.77
N GLU A 77 19.98 30.86 -21.52
CA GLU A 77 19.94 32.19 -20.88
C GLU A 77 21.30 32.58 -20.25
N GLY A 78 22.35 31.76 -20.42
CA GLY A 78 23.69 32.02 -19.88
C GLY A 78 23.81 31.82 -18.37
N GLN A 79 22.80 31.24 -17.72
CA GLN A 79 22.73 31.02 -16.28
C GLN A 79 23.28 29.63 -15.90
N ALA A 80 24.59 29.46 -16.04
CA ALA A 80 25.27 28.19 -15.77
C ALA A 80 25.11 27.70 -14.32
N LEU A 81 25.03 28.61 -13.35
CA LEU A 81 24.80 28.28 -11.93
C LEU A 81 23.40 27.69 -11.68
N GLU A 82 22.37 28.22 -12.35
CA GLU A 82 21.00 27.70 -12.25
C GLU A 82 20.87 26.33 -12.93
N ALA A 83 21.54 26.15 -14.08
CA ALA A 83 21.63 24.86 -14.74
C ALA A 83 22.26 23.78 -13.83
N ALA A 84 23.34 24.12 -13.13
CA ALA A 84 23.99 23.23 -12.17
C ALA A 84 23.09 22.92 -10.97
N SER A 85 22.38 23.92 -10.43
CA SER A 85 21.43 23.77 -9.32
C SER A 85 20.29 22.79 -9.64
N GLU A 86 19.73 22.85 -10.84
CA GLU A 86 18.66 21.94 -11.27
C GLU A 86 19.15 20.49 -11.47
N VAL A 87 20.39 20.29 -11.91
CA VAL A 87 21.01 18.96 -11.95
C VAL A 87 21.23 18.43 -10.54
N VAL A 88 21.75 19.25 -9.62
CA VAL A 88 21.98 18.87 -8.21
C VAL A 88 20.68 18.48 -7.53
N ARG A 89 19.60 19.25 -7.72
CA ARG A 89 18.25 18.94 -7.20
C ARG A 89 17.67 17.63 -7.76
N ALA A 90 18.01 17.27 -8.99
CA ALA A 90 17.50 16.06 -9.63
C ALA A 90 18.25 14.79 -9.21
N VAL A 91 19.51 14.92 -8.80
CA VAL A 91 20.38 13.79 -8.41
C VAL A 91 20.34 13.52 -6.91
N LEU A 92 20.01 14.52 -6.09
CA LEU A 92 19.82 14.35 -4.65
C LEU A 92 18.46 13.70 -4.35
N PRO A 93 18.38 12.72 -3.41
CA PRO A 93 17.10 12.21 -2.93
C PRO A 93 16.28 13.40 -2.42
N SER A 94 15.03 13.53 -2.89
CA SER A 94 14.12 14.65 -2.68
C SER A 94 14.43 15.38 -1.37
N VAL A 95 15.24 16.44 -1.47
CA VAL A 95 15.50 17.33 -0.35
C VAL A 95 14.17 18.02 -0.16
N GLY A 96 13.37 17.52 0.79
CA GLY A 96 12.07 18.11 1.09
C GLY A 96 12.24 19.63 1.22
N GLU A 97 11.27 20.40 0.75
CA GLU A 97 11.34 21.86 0.88
C GLU A 97 11.70 22.21 2.32
N PRO A 98 12.63 23.14 2.59
CA PRO A 98 13.03 23.48 3.96
C PRO A 98 11.83 23.81 4.88
N ALA A 99 10.73 24.32 4.29
CA ALA A 99 9.46 24.52 4.97
C ALA A 99 8.78 23.22 5.45
N ALA A 100 8.88 22.12 4.70
CA ALA A 100 8.38 20.81 5.11
C ALA A 100 9.19 20.22 6.27
N TRP A 101 10.51 20.45 6.29
CA TRP A 101 11.35 20.06 7.43
C TRP A 101 11.02 20.87 8.67
N ALA A 102 10.80 22.17 8.54
CA ALA A 102 10.38 23.03 9.66
C ALA A 102 9.06 22.56 10.26
N ARG A 103 8.05 22.22 9.43
CA ARG A 103 6.77 21.68 9.93
C ARG A 103 6.95 20.33 10.63
N THR A 104 7.72 19.42 10.03
CA THR A 104 7.99 18.10 10.60
C THR A 104 8.74 18.23 11.93
N GLY A 105 9.76 19.08 11.98
CA GLY A 105 10.53 19.39 13.18
C GLY A 105 9.68 19.99 14.30
N ALA A 106 8.80 20.94 13.97
CA ALA A 106 7.85 21.51 14.91
C ALA A 106 6.89 20.46 15.48
N SER A 107 6.39 19.54 14.65
CA SER A 107 5.57 18.42 15.11
C SER A 107 6.32 17.50 16.07
N ILE A 108 7.60 17.20 15.80
CA ILE A 108 8.44 16.37 16.69
C ILE A 108 8.70 17.06 18.01
N ARG A 109 8.99 18.37 17.99
CA ARG A 109 9.10 19.19 19.20
C ARG A 109 7.84 19.12 20.04
N GLY A 110 6.68 19.30 19.42
CA GLY A 110 5.39 19.23 20.10
C GLY A 110 5.14 17.86 20.74
N MET A 111 5.48 16.77 20.06
CA MET A 111 5.37 15.42 20.64
C MET A 111 6.31 15.21 21.81
N ARG A 112 7.56 15.69 21.71
CA ARG A 112 8.54 15.63 22.80
C ARG A 112 8.03 16.39 24.02
N GLU A 113 7.57 17.62 23.84
CA GLU A 113 7.08 18.48 24.92
C GLU A 113 5.82 17.91 25.57
N ALA A 114 4.90 17.36 24.78
CA ALA A 114 3.72 16.66 25.29
C ALA A 114 4.07 15.41 26.11
N ALA A 115 5.17 14.72 25.77
CA ALA A 115 5.70 13.60 26.53
C ALA A 115 6.51 14.02 27.77
N GLY A 116 6.70 15.33 28.01
CA GLY A 116 7.50 15.84 29.12
C GLY A 116 9.00 15.54 28.99
N LEU A 117 9.49 15.23 27.79
CA LEU A 117 10.87 14.84 27.55
C LEU A 117 11.74 16.02 27.14
N THR A 118 12.99 16.02 27.59
CA THR A 118 14.04 16.92 27.11
C THR A 118 14.67 16.40 25.81
N ILE A 119 15.38 17.27 25.09
CA ILE A 119 16.12 16.87 23.88
C ILE A 119 17.14 15.76 24.20
N ALA A 120 17.81 15.84 25.35
CA ALA A 120 18.78 14.85 25.80
C ALA A 120 18.12 13.50 26.10
N GLU A 121 16.95 13.49 26.76
CA GLU A 121 16.22 12.26 27.05
C GLU A 121 15.70 11.58 25.78
N VAL A 122 15.20 12.34 24.80
CA VAL A 122 14.82 11.78 23.50
C VAL A 122 16.04 11.23 22.78
N GLY A 123 17.15 11.98 22.74
CA GLY A 123 18.40 11.54 22.13
C GLY A 123 18.91 10.23 22.74
N ALA A 124 18.88 10.10 24.06
CA ALA A 124 19.23 8.87 24.75
C ALA A 124 18.25 7.73 24.44
N ALA A 125 16.94 8.00 24.44
CA ALA A 125 15.90 7.01 24.17
C ALA A 125 15.97 6.41 22.76
N ILE A 126 16.46 7.19 21.78
CA ILE A 126 16.67 6.73 20.40
C ILE A 126 18.11 6.29 20.10
N ASP A 127 18.98 6.14 21.11
CA ASP A 127 20.41 5.80 20.95
C ASP A 127 21.15 6.70 19.96
N LEU A 128 20.95 8.02 20.08
CA LEU A 128 21.59 9.02 19.24
C LEU A 128 22.96 9.39 19.81
N LYS A 129 24.02 9.16 19.03
CA LYS A 129 25.41 9.51 19.42
C LYS A 129 25.63 11.00 19.61
N ASP A 130 24.89 11.83 18.87
CA ASP A 130 24.98 13.29 18.92
C ASP A 130 23.59 13.91 19.16
N PRO A 131 23.30 14.39 20.38
CA PRO A 131 22.02 15.02 20.73
C PRO A 131 21.71 16.29 19.93
N SER A 132 22.71 16.97 19.36
CA SER A 132 22.51 18.19 18.56
C SER A 132 21.71 17.93 17.29
N LEU A 133 21.64 16.67 16.84
CA LEU A 133 20.84 16.25 15.69
C LEU A 133 19.34 16.40 15.95
N ILE A 134 18.86 16.15 17.18
CA ILE A 134 17.46 16.41 17.54
C ILE A 134 17.16 17.90 17.50
N GLU A 135 18.08 18.73 17.98
CA GLU A 135 17.91 20.18 17.95
C GLU A 135 17.85 20.71 16.51
N ALA A 136 18.73 20.21 15.64
CA ALA A 136 18.72 20.55 14.22
C ALA A 136 17.43 20.06 13.53
N LEU A 137 16.95 18.87 13.86
CA LEU A 137 15.70 18.31 13.35
C LEU A 137 14.48 19.15 13.77
N GLU A 138 14.34 19.46 15.06
CA GLU A 138 13.22 20.24 15.59
C GLU A 138 13.17 21.67 15.02
N ASN A 139 14.34 22.23 14.67
CA ASN A 139 14.44 23.54 14.04
C ASN A 139 14.36 23.49 12.50
N GLY A 140 14.09 22.32 11.90
CA GLY A 140 13.98 22.16 10.45
C GLY A 140 15.29 22.35 9.69
N ARG A 141 16.44 22.25 10.38
CA ARG A 141 17.79 22.38 9.80
C ARG A 141 18.27 21.09 9.12
N MET A 142 17.58 19.97 9.32
CA MET A 142 17.87 18.70 8.64
C MET A 142 16.62 17.95 8.24
N ALA A 143 16.76 17.12 7.21
CA ALA A 143 15.75 16.15 6.82
C ALA A 143 15.66 15.02 7.85
N LEU A 144 14.45 14.50 8.02
CA LEU A 144 14.21 13.31 8.83
C LEU A 144 14.51 12.04 8.02
N SER A 145 15.47 11.22 8.47
CA SER A 145 15.76 9.93 7.83
C SER A 145 14.71 8.87 8.22
N PHE A 146 14.54 7.86 7.35
CA PHE A 146 13.61 6.76 7.65
C PHE A 146 14.01 5.97 8.90
N GLU A 147 15.31 5.82 9.12
CA GLU A 147 15.84 5.13 10.29
C GLU A 147 15.54 5.91 11.59
N LEU A 148 15.64 7.24 11.56
CA LEU A 148 15.20 8.08 12.68
C LEU A 148 13.68 8.00 12.89
N ILE A 149 12.87 7.88 11.82
CA ILE A 149 11.42 7.65 11.95
C ILE A 149 11.15 6.36 12.73
N LEU A 150 11.86 5.27 12.43
CA LEU A 150 11.70 3.99 13.13
C LEU A 150 12.10 4.10 14.61
N ARG A 151 13.21 4.79 14.91
CA ARG A 151 13.64 5.00 16.30
C ARG A 151 12.67 5.89 17.07
N LEU A 152 12.20 6.97 16.47
CA LEU A 152 11.19 7.85 17.08
C LEU A 152 9.88 7.10 17.32
N ALA A 153 9.50 6.18 16.44
CA ALA A 153 8.33 5.33 16.65
C ALA A 153 8.46 4.42 17.88
N ALA A 154 9.68 3.97 18.21
CA ALA A 154 9.91 3.18 19.43
C ALA A 154 9.69 4.00 20.72
N VAL A 155 9.88 5.32 20.65
CA VAL A 155 9.70 6.23 21.80
C VAL A 155 8.29 6.79 21.86
N PHE A 156 7.82 7.37 20.76
CA PHE A 156 6.55 8.11 20.69
C PHE A 156 5.37 7.28 20.18
N GLY A 157 5.62 6.17 19.50
CA GLY A 157 4.60 5.31 18.91
C GLY A 157 3.93 4.34 19.88
N ARG A 158 4.02 4.53 21.20
CA ARG A 158 3.62 3.57 22.26
C ARG A 158 2.29 2.86 22.00
N SER A 159 1.27 3.57 21.51
CA SER A 159 -0.01 2.99 21.11
C SER A 159 0.04 2.47 19.66
N ASP A 160 0.52 3.26 18.70
CA ASP A 160 0.53 2.93 17.28
C ASP A 160 1.90 3.14 16.58
N PRO A 161 2.87 2.24 16.73
CA PRO A 161 4.20 2.46 16.15
C PRO A 161 4.16 2.39 14.62
N ILE A 162 3.30 1.55 14.04
CA ILE A 162 3.14 1.43 12.58
C ILE A 162 2.46 2.68 12.04
N GLY A 163 1.33 3.09 12.61
CA GLY A 163 0.65 4.33 12.21
C GLY A 163 1.53 5.56 12.34
N PHE A 164 2.36 5.61 13.40
CA PHE A 164 3.36 6.66 13.59
C PHE A 164 4.36 6.72 12.43
N VAL A 165 5.03 5.60 12.11
CA VAL A 165 6.01 5.53 11.00
C VAL A 165 5.38 5.97 9.69
N MET A 166 4.16 5.50 9.42
CA MET A 166 3.44 5.76 8.19
C MET A 166 3.03 7.23 8.06
N GLY A 167 2.43 7.79 9.10
CA GLY A 167 2.02 9.20 9.15
C GLY A 167 3.23 10.13 9.02
N LEU A 168 4.29 9.84 9.75
CA LEU A 168 5.50 10.65 9.73
C LEU A 168 6.20 10.57 8.37
N THR A 169 6.35 9.38 7.79
CA THR A 169 6.91 9.18 6.43
C THR A 169 6.11 9.93 5.37
N ARG A 170 4.78 9.85 5.42
CA ARG A 170 3.90 10.57 4.47
C ARG A 170 4.07 12.08 4.56
N SER A 171 4.20 12.63 5.77
CA SER A 171 4.35 14.06 6.00
C SER A 171 5.75 14.62 5.70
N SER A 172 6.79 13.83 5.97
CA SER A 172 8.19 14.25 5.87
C SER A 172 8.79 13.96 4.50
N ASN A 173 8.40 12.86 3.85
CA ASN A 173 8.89 12.45 2.55
C ASN A 173 7.77 11.83 1.68
N PRO A 174 6.97 12.68 1.01
CA PRO A 174 5.83 12.23 0.20
C PRO A 174 6.24 11.40 -1.02
N ASP A 175 7.47 11.60 -1.54
CA ASP A 175 7.98 10.81 -2.66
C ASP A 175 8.33 9.38 -2.24
N LEU A 176 9.02 9.22 -1.11
CA LEU A 176 9.28 7.92 -0.50
C LEU A 176 7.96 7.20 -0.20
N TRP A 177 6.97 7.91 0.34
CA TRP A 177 5.64 7.38 0.58
C TRP A 177 4.99 6.83 -0.70
N LYS A 178 5.04 7.56 -1.82
CA LYS A 178 4.52 7.08 -3.12
C LYS A 178 5.23 5.82 -3.61
N THR A 179 6.55 5.74 -3.43
CA THR A 179 7.31 4.52 -3.77
C THR A 179 6.84 3.33 -2.93
N LEU A 180 6.66 3.52 -1.62
CA LEU A 180 6.14 2.47 -0.72
C LEU A 180 4.70 2.07 -1.07
N GLU A 181 3.85 3.01 -1.46
CA GLU A 181 2.51 2.73 -1.98
C GLU A 181 2.54 1.91 -3.28
N GLY A 182 3.43 2.26 -4.21
CA GLY A 182 3.63 1.52 -5.46
C GLY A 182 4.10 0.08 -5.25
N LEU A 183 4.81 -0.18 -4.15
CA LEU A 183 5.24 -1.52 -3.72
C LEU A 183 4.17 -2.29 -2.93
N GLY A 184 2.99 -1.69 -2.71
CA GLY A 184 1.87 -2.34 -2.01
C GLY A 184 1.90 -2.22 -0.48
N VAL A 185 2.93 -1.59 0.10
CA VAL A 185 3.02 -1.33 1.55
C VAL A 185 1.83 -0.47 2.00
N GLY A 186 1.40 0.48 1.20
CA GLY A 186 0.22 1.31 1.51
C GLY A 186 -1.07 0.51 1.69
N LYS A 187 -1.34 -0.51 0.86
CA LYS A 187 -2.60 -1.28 0.94
C LYS A 187 -2.58 -2.33 2.05
N LEU A 188 -1.47 -3.05 2.20
CA LEU A 188 -1.28 -4.00 3.30
C LEU A 188 -1.39 -3.28 4.64
N VAL A 189 -0.75 -2.13 4.76
CA VAL A 189 -0.70 -1.40 6.02
C VAL A 189 -1.98 -0.62 6.30
N LEU A 190 -2.76 -0.13 5.32
CA LEU A 190 -4.02 0.57 5.62
C LEU A 190 -5.08 -0.31 6.29
N GLN A 191 -5.16 -1.59 5.89
CA GLN A 191 -6.05 -2.53 6.56
C GLN A 191 -5.53 -2.84 7.97
N THR A 192 -4.23 -3.13 8.09
CA THR A 192 -3.59 -3.36 9.39
C THR A 192 -3.69 -2.13 10.31
N VAL A 193 -3.55 -0.91 9.82
CA VAL A 193 -3.68 0.31 10.63
C VAL A 193 -5.09 0.47 11.17
N ARG A 194 -6.13 0.16 10.38
CA ARG A 194 -7.51 0.18 10.87
C ARG A 194 -7.75 -0.86 11.95
N GLU A 195 -7.22 -2.07 11.78
CA GLU A 195 -7.29 -3.13 12.79
C GLU A 195 -6.53 -2.73 14.06
N HIS A 196 -5.34 -2.15 13.91
CA HIS A 196 -4.55 -1.63 15.01
C HIS A 196 -5.22 -0.47 15.73
N GLN A 197 -5.97 0.41 15.05
CA GLN A 197 -6.71 1.49 15.71
C GLN A 197 -7.67 0.96 16.78
N PHE A 198 -8.35 -0.17 16.54
CA PHE A 198 -9.17 -0.83 17.55
C PHE A 198 -8.33 -1.36 18.71
N VAL A 199 -7.20 -2.00 18.43
CA VAL A 199 -6.26 -2.47 19.46
C VAL A 199 -5.68 -1.30 20.25
N ASN A 200 -5.52 -0.13 19.64
CA ASN A 200 -4.95 1.06 20.28
C ASN A 200 -5.93 1.72 21.23
N VAL A 201 -7.25 1.63 20.98
CA VAL A 201 -8.27 2.03 21.97
C VAL A 201 -8.05 1.26 23.27
N TYR A 202 -7.85 -0.06 23.19
CA TYR A 202 -7.52 -0.88 24.36
C TYR A 202 -6.15 -0.52 24.96
N ARG A 203 -5.08 -0.44 24.14
CA ARG A 203 -3.70 -0.17 24.61
C ARG A 203 -3.48 1.26 25.13
N SER A 204 -4.33 2.22 24.81
CA SER A 204 -4.21 3.58 25.32
C SER A 204 -4.85 3.76 26.70
N ASN A 205 -5.60 2.76 27.17
CA ASN A 205 -6.19 2.75 28.50
C ASN A 205 -5.31 1.92 29.45
N ASP A 206 -4.63 2.58 30.38
CA ASP A 206 -3.76 1.90 31.35
C ASP A 206 -4.56 1.08 32.38
N GLU A 207 -5.77 1.51 32.74
CA GLU A 207 -6.67 0.75 33.63
C GLU A 207 -7.17 -0.53 32.97
N ALA A 208 -7.39 -0.51 31.66
CA ALA A 208 -7.82 -1.68 30.90
C ALA A 208 -6.81 -2.85 30.95
N ARG A 209 -5.54 -2.59 31.29
CA ARG A 209 -4.52 -3.63 31.46
C ARG A 209 -4.58 -4.35 32.82
N GLY A 210 -5.29 -3.76 33.78
CA GLY A 210 -5.45 -4.31 35.13
C GLY A 210 -6.76 -5.08 35.33
N LEU A 211 -7.59 -5.20 34.29
CA LEU A 211 -8.89 -5.88 34.37
C LEU A 211 -8.72 -7.37 34.69
N THR A 212 -9.63 -7.92 35.49
CA THR A 212 -9.75 -9.37 35.62
C THR A 212 -10.32 -9.98 34.34
N ASP A 213 -10.23 -11.30 34.21
CA ASP A 213 -10.78 -12.01 33.05
C ASP A 213 -12.29 -11.79 32.91
N GLU A 214 -13.02 -11.73 34.04
CA GLU A 214 -14.46 -11.44 34.07
C GLU A 214 -14.76 -10.01 33.61
N GLU A 215 -14.07 -9.01 34.16
CA GLU A 215 -14.25 -7.60 33.79
C GLU A 215 -13.91 -7.36 32.32
N PHE A 216 -12.84 -8.00 31.82
CA PHE A 216 -12.47 -7.95 30.42
C PHE A 216 -13.55 -8.58 29.52
N ALA A 217 -14.13 -9.71 29.91
CA ALA A 217 -15.18 -10.37 29.15
C ALA A 217 -16.46 -9.50 29.06
N GLU A 218 -16.85 -8.84 30.16
CA GLU A 218 -17.98 -7.91 30.17
C GLU A 218 -17.76 -6.71 29.23
N ILE A 219 -16.58 -6.07 29.31
CA ILE A 219 -16.21 -4.94 28.45
C ILE A 219 -16.12 -5.36 26.98
N LEU A 220 -15.59 -6.55 26.69
CA LEU A 220 -15.52 -7.08 25.34
C LEU A 220 -16.93 -7.31 24.77
N SER A 221 -17.83 -7.92 25.54
CA SER A 221 -19.22 -8.14 25.13
C SER A 221 -19.94 -6.83 24.81
N PHE A 222 -19.80 -5.83 25.69
CA PHE A 222 -20.34 -4.49 25.46
C PHE A 222 -19.80 -3.86 24.17
N THR A 223 -18.48 -3.93 23.96
CA THR A 223 -17.83 -3.37 22.77
C THR A 223 -18.31 -4.04 21.49
N GLN A 224 -18.51 -5.36 21.53
CA GLN A 224 -19.02 -6.14 20.39
C GLN A 224 -20.46 -5.75 20.04
N ALA A 225 -21.34 -5.63 21.05
CA ALA A 225 -22.71 -5.16 20.85
C ALA A 225 -22.77 -3.72 20.30
N ALA A 226 -21.93 -2.82 20.80
CA ALA A 226 -21.83 -1.46 20.31
C ALA A 226 -21.37 -1.40 18.83
N PHE A 227 -20.39 -2.23 18.46
CA PHE A 227 -19.91 -2.32 17.08
C PHE A 227 -20.98 -2.87 16.13
N GLU A 228 -21.69 -3.93 16.52
CA GLU A 228 -22.81 -4.48 15.76
C GLU A 228 -23.90 -3.43 15.55
N MET A 229 -24.25 -2.68 16.59
CA MET A 229 -25.24 -1.59 16.50
C MET A 229 -24.80 -0.50 15.52
N ALA A 230 -23.52 -0.09 15.55
CA ALA A 230 -22.96 0.88 14.62
C ALA A 230 -23.02 0.38 13.16
N MET A 231 -22.69 -0.89 12.94
CA MET A 231 -22.78 -1.52 11.62
C MET A 231 -24.22 -1.65 11.12
N ALA A 232 -25.16 -1.98 11.99
CA ALA A 232 -26.58 -2.01 11.68
C ALA A 232 -27.11 -0.61 11.31
N LEU A 233 -26.69 0.45 12.02
CA LEU A 233 -27.04 1.83 11.69
C LEU A 233 -26.50 2.24 10.32
N ARG A 234 -25.24 1.95 10.05
CA ARG A 234 -24.62 2.18 8.73
C ARG A 234 -25.40 1.49 7.62
N SER A 235 -25.77 0.23 7.82
CA SER A 235 -26.56 -0.55 6.84
C SER A 235 -27.90 0.12 6.55
N ARG A 236 -28.64 0.54 7.59
CA ARG A 236 -29.91 1.26 7.45
C ARG A 236 -29.75 2.57 6.65
N HIS A 237 -28.70 3.34 6.92
CA HIS A 237 -28.41 4.58 6.20
C HIS A 237 -28.06 4.33 4.73
N ALA A 238 -27.28 3.28 4.44
CA ALA A 238 -26.94 2.90 3.07
C ALA A 238 -28.18 2.48 2.27
N SER A 239 -29.11 1.73 2.87
CA SER A 239 -30.40 1.38 2.25
C SER A 239 -31.37 2.56 2.11
N GLY A 240 -31.34 3.52 3.03
CA GLY A 240 -32.18 4.73 2.98
C GLY A 240 -31.72 5.74 1.93
N SER A 241 -30.41 5.86 1.70
CA SER A 241 -29.82 6.73 0.68
C SER A 241 -29.97 6.19 -0.75
N ALA A 242 -30.41 4.94 -0.91
CA ALA A 242 -30.61 4.29 -2.22
C ALA A 242 -32.05 4.42 -2.76
N ARG A 243 -32.97 5.06 -2.03
CA ARG A 243 -34.32 5.36 -2.54
C ARG A 243 -34.26 6.59 -3.44
N PRO A 244 -34.49 6.49 -4.77
CA PRO A 244 -34.53 7.66 -5.62
C PRO A 244 -35.75 8.50 -5.24
N VAL A 245 -35.54 9.82 -5.14
CA VAL A 245 -36.62 10.81 -5.11
C VAL A 245 -37.28 10.77 -6.48
N GLY A 246 -38.41 10.09 -6.57
CA GLY A 246 -39.13 9.95 -7.84
C GLY A 246 -40.27 8.96 -7.76
N GLU A 247 -41.22 9.20 -6.85
CA GLU A 247 -42.61 8.74 -7.02
C GLU A 247 -43.51 9.48 -6.03
N THR A 248 -43.90 10.68 -6.43
CA THR A 248 -45.20 11.30 -6.12
C THR A 248 -45.77 11.62 -7.52
N GLY A 249 -46.67 10.88 -8.15
CA GLY A 249 -47.76 10.06 -7.62
C GLY A 249 -49.01 10.92 -7.52
N GLY A 250 -49.85 10.90 -8.56
CA GLY A 250 -51.26 11.32 -8.53
C GLY A 250 -51.57 12.66 -9.19
#